data_AF-A0A2Y9A2U4-F1
#
_entry.id   AF-A0A2Y9A2U4-F1
#
_cell.length_a   1.000
_cell.length_b   1.000
_cell.length_c   1.000
_cell.angle_alpha   90.00
_cell.angle_beta   90.00
_cell.angle_gamma   90.00
#
_symmetry.space_group_name_H-M   'P 1'
#
loop_
_entity.id
_entity.type
_entity.pdbx_description
1 polymer ?
#
loop_
_entity_poly.entity_id
_entity_poly.type
_entity_poly.pdbx_seq_one_letter_code
_entity_poly.pdbx_strand_id
1 'polypeptide(L)'
;MSGAITRGVIFVHSAPRALCPHIEWAAGTVLDGRVSLEWTEQPAAPGLFRAEYSWAGPVGTGARLASALRGWTHLRYEITEDPAPGVDGGRWSHTPELGIFHAQTDAHGNVVVPEDRIRAALEFAADPARMRHEMNLALGQAWDDELEPFRYAGAGAPVRWLHRVG
;
A
#
# COMPACT_ATOMS: atom_id res chain seq x y z
N MET A 1 -11.14 -10.24 23.10
CA MET A 1 -11.17 -8.77 23.01
C MET A 1 -11.41 -8.42 21.56
N SER A 2 -12.56 -7.85 21.21
CA SER A 2 -12.75 -7.29 19.87
C SER A 2 -11.76 -6.13 19.72
N GLY A 3 -10.77 -6.27 18.83
CA GLY A 3 -9.82 -5.19 18.54
C GLY A 3 -10.56 -3.97 18.00
N ALA A 4 -9.96 -2.79 18.13
CA ALA A 4 -10.49 -1.57 17.54
C ALA A 4 -10.73 -1.79 16.03
N ILE A 5 -11.80 -1.20 15.50
CA ILE A 5 -12.10 -1.22 14.07
C ILE A 5 -11.37 -0.07 13.39
N THR A 6 -10.82 -0.35 12.23
CA THR A 6 -10.21 0.62 11.32
C THR A 6 -10.75 0.40 9.90
N ARG A 7 -10.31 1.25 8.98
CA ARG A 7 -10.62 1.21 7.55
C ARG A 7 -9.35 1.44 6.76
N GLY A 8 -9.42 1.22 5.46
CA GLY A 8 -8.30 1.45 4.58
C GLY A 8 -8.66 1.21 3.14
N VAL A 9 -7.64 1.24 2.28
CA VAL A 9 -7.82 1.01 0.85
C VAL A 9 -6.73 0.06 0.35
N ILE A 10 -7.12 -0.88 -0.51
CA ILE A 10 -6.20 -1.65 -1.34
C ILE A 10 -6.13 -0.92 -2.69
N PHE A 11 -4.95 -0.46 -3.07
CA PHE A 11 -4.66 0.05 -4.40
C PHE A 11 -3.88 -1.01 -5.17
N VAL A 12 -4.47 -1.60 -6.20
CA VAL A 12 -3.74 -2.45 -7.14
C VAL A 12 -3.32 -1.59 -8.31
N HIS A 13 -2.02 -1.35 -8.42
CA HIS A 13 -1.44 -0.49 -9.46
C HIS A 13 -1.17 -1.24 -10.75
N SER A 14 -0.80 -2.51 -10.67
CA SER A 14 -0.68 -3.36 -11.84
C SER A 14 -0.82 -4.83 -11.46
N ALA A 15 -1.64 -5.57 -12.20
CA ALA A 15 -1.76 -7.01 -12.12
C ALA A 15 -2.06 -7.61 -13.51
N PRO A 16 -1.48 -8.77 -13.86
CA PRO A 16 -1.94 -9.53 -15.03
C PRO A 16 -3.41 -9.92 -14.90
N ARG A 17 -4.16 -9.97 -16.00
CA ARG A 17 -5.60 -10.31 -15.98
C ARG A 17 -5.91 -11.63 -15.27
N ALA A 18 -5.06 -12.64 -15.45
CA ALA A 18 -5.22 -13.95 -14.82
C ALA A 18 -5.14 -13.90 -13.29
N LEU A 19 -4.51 -12.85 -12.75
CA LEU A 19 -4.28 -12.67 -11.32
C LEU A 19 -5.45 -11.99 -10.62
N CYS A 20 -6.26 -11.20 -11.34
CA CYS A 20 -7.39 -10.43 -10.80
C CYS A 20 -8.33 -11.25 -9.89
N PRO A 21 -8.83 -12.44 -10.29
CA PRO A 21 -9.72 -13.24 -9.43
C PRO A 21 -9.04 -13.77 -8.18
N HIS A 22 -7.72 -14.01 -8.24
CA HIS A 22 -6.97 -14.47 -7.09
C HIS A 22 -6.77 -13.34 -6.08
N ILE A 23 -6.56 -12.10 -6.55
CA ILE A 23 -6.45 -10.91 -5.66
C ILE A 23 -7.76 -10.74 -4.88
N GLU A 24 -8.90 -10.83 -5.57
CA GLU A 24 -10.24 -10.79 -4.96
C GLU A 24 -10.42 -11.88 -3.91
N TRP A 25 -10.03 -13.12 -4.24
CA TRP A 25 -10.13 -14.24 -3.32
C TRP A 25 -9.25 -14.09 -2.08
N ALA A 26 -8.00 -13.65 -2.25
CA ALA A 26 -7.06 -13.44 -1.15
C ALA A 26 -7.55 -12.32 -0.22
N ALA A 27 -8.00 -11.20 -0.78
CA ALA A 27 -8.59 -10.11 -0.01
C ALA A 27 -9.86 -10.54 0.72
N GLY A 28 -10.75 -11.29 0.05
CA GLY A 28 -11.98 -11.80 0.64
C GLY A 28 -11.74 -12.76 1.81
N THR A 29 -10.68 -13.58 1.73
CA THR A 29 -10.27 -14.47 2.83
C THR A 29 -9.82 -13.68 4.07
N VAL A 30 -9.11 -12.56 3.88
CA VAL A 30 -8.66 -11.73 5.00
C VAL A 30 -9.80 -10.93 5.62
N LEU A 31 -10.71 -10.43 4.78
CA LEU A 31 -11.85 -9.59 5.14
C LEU A 31 -13.10 -10.39 5.57
N ASP A 32 -13.02 -11.72 5.55
CA ASP A 32 -14.14 -12.63 5.87
C ASP A 32 -15.42 -12.30 5.07
N GLY A 33 -15.25 -12.06 3.78
CA GLY A 33 -16.34 -11.58 2.93
C GLY A 33 -16.05 -11.68 1.44
N ARG A 34 -17.10 -11.46 0.63
CA ARG A 34 -16.94 -11.42 -0.83
C ARG A 34 -16.37 -10.06 -1.24
N VAL A 35 -15.19 -10.09 -1.83
CA VAL A 35 -14.53 -8.93 -2.44
C VAL A 35 -14.68 -9.02 -3.96
N SER A 36 -15.04 -7.90 -4.59
CA SER A 36 -15.13 -7.75 -6.03
C SER A 36 -14.53 -6.40 -6.38
N LEU A 37 -13.52 -6.39 -7.25
CA LEU A 37 -12.82 -5.18 -7.65
C LEU A 37 -13.30 -4.74 -9.04
N GLU A 38 -13.43 -3.43 -9.23
CA GLU A 38 -13.69 -2.85 -10.55
C GLU A 38 -12.35 -2.68 -11.28
N TRP A 39 -11.99 -3.69 -12.08
CA TRP A 39 -10.73 -3.71 -12.83
C TRP A 39 -10.79 -2.82 -14.07
N THR A 40 -9.80 -1.95 -14.22
CA THR A 40 -9.57 -1.14 -15.41
C THR A 40 -8.18 -1.40 -15.97
N GLU A 41 -7.97 -1.18 -17.27
CA GLU A 41 -6.63 -1.30 -17.87
C GLU A 41 -5.70 -0.23 -17.29
N GLN A 42 -4.44 -0.60 -17.07
CA GLN A 42 -3.41 0.30 -16.55
C GLN A 42 -2.69 1.01 -17.72
N PRO A 43 -2.88 2.33 -17.91
CA PRO A 43 -2.30 3.02 -19.08
C PRO A 43 -0.76 3.01 -19.12
N ALA A 44 -0.09 2.91 -17.96
CA ALA A 44 1.37 2.83 -17.90
C ALA A 44 1.93 1.48 -18.37
N ALA A 45 1.11 0.41 -18.43
CA ALA A 45 1.55 -0.93 -18.81
C ALA A 45 0.40 -1.70 -19.50
N PRO A 46 0.33 -1.65 -20.84
CA PRO A 46 -0.71 -2.36 -21.60
C PRO A 46 -0.80 -3.85 -21.27
N GLY A 47 -2.03 -4.35 -21.15
CA GLY A 47 -2.31 -5.74 -20.76
C GLY A 47 -2.28 -6.00 -19.25
N LEU A 48 -1.87 -5.03 -18.43
CA LEU A 48 -2.03 -5.07 -16.97
C LEU A 48 -3.28 -4.28 -16.54
N PHE A 49 -3.79 -4.64 -15.37
CA PHE A 49 -5.00 -4.11 -14.79
C PHE A 49 -4.72 -3.44 -13.45
N ARG A 50 -5.52 -2.44 -13.13
CA ARG A 50 -5.53 -1.72 -11.86
C ARG A 50 -6.93 -1.74 -11.26
N ALA A 51 -7.02 -1.57 -9.95
CA ALA A 51 -8.28 -1.41 -9.25
C ALA A 51 -8.04 -0.81 -7.86
N GLU A 52 -9.09 -0.33 -7.22
CA GLU A 52 -9.07 0.08 -5.82
C GLU A 52 -10.23 -0.57 -5.07
N TYR A 53 -10.03 -0.82 -3.77
CA TYR A 53 -11.06 -1.38 -2.91
C TYR A 53 -10.95 -0.82 -1.50
N SER A 54 -11.97 -0.06 -1.09
CA SER A 54 -12.11 0.40 0.30
C SER A 54 -12.60 -0.75 1.19
N TRP A 55 -12.00 -0.88 2.37
CA TRP A 55 -12.33 -1.94 3.32
C TRP A 55 -12.44 -1.38 4.75
N ALA A 56 -13.10 -2.15 5.61
CA ALA A 56 -13.14 -1.94 7.05
C ALA A 56 -12.96 -3.28 7.76
N GLY A 57 -12.30 -3.27 8.92
CA GLY A 57 -11.99 -4.48 9.66
C GLY A 57 -11.27 -4.19 10.97
N PRO A 58 -10.92 -5.23 11.74
CA PRO A 58 -10.09 -5.06 12.93
C PRO A 58 -8.72 -4.45 12.59
N VAL A 59 -8.15 -3.68 13.50
CA VAL A 59 -6.75 -3.21 13.42
C VAL A 59 -5.80 -4.35 13.08
N GLY A 60 -4.82 -4.08 12.22
CA GLY A 60 -3.88 -5.06 11.68
C GLY A 60 -4.39 -5.78 10.42
N THR A 61 -5.57 -5.44 9.91
CA THR A 61 -6.11 -5.99 8.67
C THR A 61 -5.25 -5.58 7.46
N GLY A 62 -4.71 -4.37 7.42
CA GLY A 62 -3.82 -3.91 6.36
C GLY A 62 -2.56 -4.77 6.24
N ALA A 63 -1.92 -5.09 7.38
CA ALA A 63 -0.78 -6.00 7.42
C ALA A 63 -1.13 -7.43 6.96
N ARG A 64 -2.31 -7.93 7.35
CA ARG A 64 -2.81 -9.25 6.90
C ARG A 64 -3.09 -9.27 5.40
N LEU A 65 -3.68 -8.21 4.85
CA LEU A 65 -3.90 -8.04 3.42
C LEU A 65 -2.58 -8.02 2.65
N ALA A 66 -1.61 -7.21 3.09
CA ALA A 66 -0.29 -7.14 2.47
C ALA A 66 0.43 -8.49 2.52
N SER A 67 0.28 -9.23 3.62
CA SER A 67 0.84 -10.59 3.74
C SER A 67 0.17 -11.59 2.80
N ALA A 68 -1.15 -11.49 2.59
CA ALA A 68 -1.91 -12.39 1.72
C ALA A 68 -1.61 -12.19 0.24
N LEU A 69 -1.21 -10.98 -0.16
CA LEU A 69 -0.92 -10.62 -1.56
C LEU A 69 0.56 -10.80 -1.95
N ARG A 70 1.40 -11.34 -1.06
CA ARG A 70 2.84 -11.48 -1.32
C ARG A 70 3.18 -12.55 -2.36
N GLY A 71 4.32 -12.36 -3.04
CA GLY A 71 4.98 -13.41 -3.82
C GLY A 71 4.47 -13.59 -5.25
N TRP A 72 3.71 -12.63 -5.78
CA TRP A 72 3.13 -12.71 -7.11
C TRP A 72 3.93 -11.89 -8.10
N THR A 73 4.36 -12.53 -9.19
CA THR A 73 5.11 -11.85 -10.26
C THR A 73 4.23 -10.79 -10.93
N HIS A 74 4.82 -9.61 -11.21
CA HIS A 74 4.16 -8.46 -11.83
C HIS A 74 3.05 -7.78 -11.02
N LEU A 75 2.83 -8.16 -9.76
CA LEU A 75 1.87 -7.48 -8.90
C LEU A 75 2.51 -6.25 -8.21
N ARG A 76 1.93 -5.08 -8.45
CA ARG A 76 2.23 -3.83 -7.73
C ARG A 76 0.99 -3.39 -6.97
N TYR A 77 1.11 -3.17 -5.67
CA TYR A 77 0.01 -2.70 -4.86
C TYR A 77 0.47 -1.79 -3.73
N GLU A 78 -0.47 -1.05 -3.21
CA GLU A 78 -0.37 -0.37 -1.92
C GLU A 78 -1.58 -0.71 -1.08
N ILE A 79 -1.39 -0.79 0.23
CA ILE A 79 -2.48 -0.93 1.19
C ILE A 79 -2.32 0.16 2.23
N THR A 80 -3.39 0.86 2.53
CA THR A 80 -3.45 1.79 3.67
C THR A 80 -4.31 1.18 4.77
N GLU A 81 -3.98 1.51 6.01
CA GLU A 81 -4.80 1.32 7.20
C GLU A 81 -4.83 2.64 7.96
N ASP A 82 -6.03 3.18 8.18
CA ASP A 82 -6.23 4.42 8.92
C ASP A 82 -5.88 4.20 10.40
N PRO A 83 -5.41 5.25 11.10
CA PRO A 83 -5.20 5.19 12.54
C PRO A 83 -6.52 4.98 13.29
N ALA A 84 -6.43 4.28 14.41
CA ALA A 84 -7.55 4.00 15.32
C ALA A 84 -7.19 4.44 16.76
N PRO A 85 -8.14 4.57 17.68
CA PRO A 85 -7.83 4.95 19.06
C PRO A 85 -6.76 4.03 19.69
N GLY A 86 -5.61 4.61 20.02
CA GLY A 86 -4.48 3.90 20.62
C GLY A 86 -3.62 3.08 19.64
N VAL A 87 -3.85 3.18 18.32
CA VAL A 87 -3.08 2.47 17.30
C VAL A 87 -2.78 3.39 16.12
N ASP A 88 -1.51 3.46 15.74
CA ASP A 88 -1.07 4.20 14.57
C ASP A 88 -1.58 3.57 13.26
N GLY A 89 -1.69 4.39 12.21
CA GLY A 89 -2.00 3.88 10.88
C GLY A 89 -0.78 3.26 10.20
N GLY A 90 -0.98 2.73 9.00
CA GLY A 90 0.10 2.14 8.22
C GLY A 90 -0.13 2.19 6.72
N ARG A 91 0.97 2.25 5.97
CA ARG A 91 1.01 2.07 4.53
C ARG A 91 1.98 0.94 4.19
N TRP A 92 1.51 0.00 3.39
CA TRP A 92 2.34 -1.06 2.81
C TRP A 92 2.42 -0.86 1.32
N SER A 93 3.63 -0.80 0.78
CA SER A 93 3.89 -0.69 -0.66
C SER A 93 4.61 -1.95 -1.11
N HIS A 94 4.14 -2.57 -2.19
CA HIS A 94 4.77 -3.76 -2.75
C HIS A 94 5.13 -3.57 -4.21
N THR A 95 6.34 -3.98 -4.54
CA THR A 95 6.75 -4.16 -5.93
C THR A 95 7.35 -5.55 -6.16
N PRO A 96 7.29 -6.08 -7.40
CA PRO A 96 7.85 -7.39 -7.70
C PRO A 96 9.34 -7.53 -7.37
N GLU A 97 10.12 -6.46 -7.53
CA GLU A 97 11.58 -6.49 -7.35
C GLU A 97 12.00 -6.21 -5.90
N LEU A 98 11.31 -5.30 -5.21
CA LEU A 98 11.70 -4.81 -3.88
C LEU A 98 10.96 -5.50 -2.74
N GLY A 99 9.85 -6.19 -3.01
CA GLY A 99 8.99 -6.78 -1.99
C GLY A 99 8.20 -5.71 -1.24
N ILE A 100 7.91 -5.94 0.05
CA ILE A 100 7.06 -5.05 0.87
C ILE A 100 7.92 -4.02 1.61
N PHE A 101 7.59 -2.75 1.44
CA PHE A 101 7.95 -1.67 2.35
C PHE A 101 6.75 -1.33 3.23
N HIS A 102 7.00 -1.07 4.51
CA HIS A 102 6.00 -0.64 5.47
C HIS A 102 6.44 0.68 6.10
N ALA A 103 5.51 1.63 6.13
CA ALA A 103 5.64 2.89 6.83
C ALA A 103 4.46 3.09 7.78
N GLN A 104 4.75 3.43 9.04
CA GLN A 104 3.74 3.92 9.97
C GLN A 104 3.21 5.28 9.48
N THR A 105 1.93 5.55 9.71
CA THR A 105 1.33 6.86 9.41
C THR A 105 0.69 7.51 10.64
N ASP A 106 0.76 8.83 10.71
CA ASP A 106 0.08 9.60 11.75
C ASP A 106 -1.44 9.73 11.50
N ALA A 107 -2.14 10.45 12.39
CA ALA A 107 -3.57 10.75 12.32
C ALA A 107 -4.01 11.41 11.00
N HIS A 108 -3.09 12.04 10.27
CA HIS A 108 -3.34 12.78 9.04
C HIS A 108 -2.87 12.02 7.79
N GLY A 109 -2.32 10.81 7.96
CA GLY A 109 -1.80 9.99 6.88
C GLY A 109 -0.37 10.33 6.47
N ASN A 110 0.35 11.15 7.23
CA ASN A 110 1.76 11.42 6.95
C ASN A 110 2.60 10.21 7.34
N VAL A 111 3.58 9.84 6.50
CA VAL A 111 4.58 8.83 6.85
C VAL A 111 5.42 9.34 8.03
N VAL A 112 5.54 8.50 9.06
CA VAL A 112 6.38 8.77 10.23
C VAL A 112 7.68 7.99 10.08
N VAL A 113 8.80 8.70 10.07
CA VAL A 113 10.13 8.10 10.13
C VAL A 113 10.60 8.10 11.59
N PRO A 114 10.83 6.92 12.20
CA PRO A 114 11.32 6.84 13.58
C PRO A 114 12.66 7.56 13.76
N GLU A 115 12.85 8.19 14.91
CA GLU A 115 14.08 8.92 15.26
C GLU A 115 15.34 8.06 15.04
N ASP A 116 15.31 6.79 15.44
CA ASP A 116 16.45 5.87 15.30
C ASP A 116 16.85 5.63 13.84
N ARG A 117 15.89 5.68 12.89
CA ARG A 117 16.20 5.59 11.46
C ARG A 117 16.93 6.86 10.98
N ILE A 118 16.57 8.01 11.53
CA ILE A 118 17.24 9.29 11.25
C ILE A 118 18.66 9.27 11.83
N ARG A 119 18.81 8.89 13.12
CA ARG A 119 20.10 8.78 13.79
C ARG A 119 21.03 7.80 13.07
N ALA A 120 20.53 6.64 12.65
CA ALA A 120 21.31 5.65 11.93
C ALA A 120 21.91 6.20 10.62
N ALA A 121 21.16 6.99 9.85
CA ALA A 121 21.72 7.60 8.64
C ALA A 121 22.77 8.69 8.97
N LEU A 122 22.57 9.43 10.06
CA LEU A 122 23.50 10.47 10.52
C LEU A 122 24.85 9.89 10.95
N GLU A 123 24.94 8.61 11.30
CA GLU A 123 26.24 7.93 11.54
C GLU A 123 27.15 7.98 10.31
N PHE A 124 26.58 8.15 9.11
CA PHE A 124 27.31 8.31 7.85
C PHE A 124 27.50 9.77 7.43
N ALA A 125 27.42 10.74 8.34
CA ALA A 125 27.53 12.17 8.01
C ALA A 125 28.83 12.57 7.28
N ALA A 126 29.93 11.82 7.47
CA ALA A 126 31.19 12.02 6.75
C ALA A 126 31.16 11.49 5.29
N ASP A 127 30.14 10.71 4.93
CA ASP A 127 29.86 10.21 3.58
C ASP A 127 28.44 10.64 3.16
N PRO A 128 28.29 11.83 2.55
CA PRO A 128 26.99 12.35 2.16
C PRO A 128 26.21 11.48 1.17
N ALA A 129 26.90 10.68 0.36
CA ALA A 129 26.25 9.78 -0.60
C ALA A 129 25.58 8.61 0.14
N ARG A 130 26.31 7.99 1.08
CA ARG A 130 25.76 6.93 1.94
C ARG A 130 24.65 7.45 2.85
N MET A 131 24.84 8.61 3.49
CA MET A 131 23.80 9.23 4.32
C MET A 131 22.49 9.44 3.53
N ARG A 132 22.58 9.97 2.29
CA ARG A 132 21.40 10.11 1.42
C ARG A 132 20.77 8.76 1.07
N HIS A 133 21.57 7.74 0.80
CA HIS A 133 21.06 6.40 0.52
C HIS A 133 20.26 5.84 1.70
N GLU A 134 20.78 5.93 2.93
CA GLU A 134 20.08 5.46 4.14
C GLU A 134 18.79 6.25 4.40
N MET A 135 18.78 7.56 4.13
CA MET A 135 17.56 8.39 4.19
C MET A 135 16.53 7.96 3.16
N ASN A 136 16.95 7.70 1.92
CA ASN A 136 16.05 7.20 0.88
C ASN A 136 15.47 5.82 1.23
N LEU A 137 16.26 4.94 1.86
CA LEU A 137 15.77 3.66 2.38
C LEU A 137 14.78 3.84 3.52
N ALA A 138 15.00 4.79 4.42
CA ALA A 138 14.06 5.10 5.51
C ALA A 138 12.73 5.65 4.98
N LEU A 139 12.78 6.44 3.90
CA LEU A 139 11.60 7.02 3.24
C LEU A 139 10.88 6.02 2.31
N GLY A 140 11.52 4.92 1.92
CA GLY A 140 10.96 3.98 0.94
C GLY A 140 11.03 4.49 -0.50
N GLN A 141 11.97 5.39 -0.81
CA GLN A 141 12.06 6.08 -2.11
C GLN A 141 12.05 5.13 -3.31
N ALA A 142 12.73 3.99 -3.22
CA ALA A 142 12.80 3.02 -4.32
C ALA A 142 11.42 2.43 -4.68
N TRP A 143 10.52 2.27 -3.69
CA TRP A 143 9.15 1.84 -3.94
C TRP A 143 8.33 2.95 -4.59
N ASP A 144 8.50 4.18 -4.12
CA ASP A 144 7.84 5.33 -4.74
C ASP A 144 8.26 5.47 -6.20
N ASP A 145 9.56 5.45 -6.49
CA ASP A 145 10.10 5.58 -7.85
C ASP A 145 9.51 4.52 -8.81
N GLU A 146 9.33 3.28 -8.35
CA GLU A 146 8.76 2.21 -9.17
C GLU A 146 7.23 2.33 -9.32
N LEU A 147 6.52 2.76 -8.27
CA LEU A 147 5.06 2.87 -8.27
C LEU A 147 4.54 4.14 -8.94
N GLU A 148 5.32 5.22 -8.92
CA GLU A 148 4.90 6.55 -9.35
C GLU A 148 4.34 6.60 -10.80
N PRO A 149 4.97 5.94 -11.80
CA PRO A 149 4.41 5.89 -13.16
C PRO A 149 3.00 5.28 -13.21
N PHE A 150 2.74 4.27 -12.37
CA PHE A 150 1.45 3.60 -12.28
C PHE A 150 0.41 4.40 -11.50
N ARG A 151 0.82 5.20 -10.51
CA ARG A 151 -0.05 6.11 -9.76
C ARG A 151 -0.60 7.20 -10.68
N TYR A 152 0.28 7.94 -11.38
CA TYR A 152 -0.12 9.06 -12.24
C TYR A 152 -0.96 8.63 -13.44
N ALA A 153 -0.64 7.50 -14.07
CA ALA A 153 -1.44 6.96 -15.17
C ALA A 153 -2.89 6.63 -14.78
N GLY A 154 -3.17 6.55 -13.47
CA GLY A 154 -4.51 6.36 -12.91
C GLY A 154 -5.34 7.60 -12.71
N ALA A 155 -4.76 8.81 -12.82
CA ALA A 155 -5.46 10.05 -12.49
C ALA A 155 -6.66 10.36 -13.41
N GLY A 156 -6.81 9.64 -14.53
CA GLY A 156 -7.98 9.67 -15.42
C GLY A 156 -9.04 8.60 -15.14
N ALA A 157 -8.83 7.73 -14.14
CA ALA A 157 -9.82 6.72 -13.76
C ALA A 157 -11.05 7.39 -13.12
N PRO A 158 -12.28 6.91 -13.39
CA PRO A 158 -13.49 7.53 -12.87
C PRO A 158 -13.49 7.56 -11.34
N VAL A 159 -13.46 8.76 -10.76
CA VAL A 159 -13.55 8.97 -9.31
C VAL A 159 -14.99 8.74 -8.87
N ARG A 160 -15.23 7.76 -7.99
CA ARG A 160 -16.56 7.55 -7.38
C ARG A 160 -16.63 8.24 -6.03
N TRP A 161 -17.51 9.24 -5.92
CA TRP A 161 -17.88 9.83 -4.64
C TRP A 161 -18.57 8.77 -3.78
N LEU A 162 -18.02 8.48 -2.60
CA LEU A 162 -18.71 7.67 -1.59
C LEU A 162 -19.92 8.46 -1.08
N HIS A 163 -21.12 8.01 -1.46
CA HIS A 163 -22.36 8.49 -0.84
C HIS A 163 -22.41 8.02 0.62
N ARG A 164 -22.47 8.97 1.55
CA ARG A 164 -22.77 8.73 2.97
C ARG A 164 -24.15 8.10 3.09
N VAL A 165 -24.22 6.81 3.36
CA VAL A 165 -25.46 6.20 3.88
C VAL A 165 -25.61 6.66 5.33
N GLY A 166 -26.77 7.26 5.62
CA GLY A 166 -27.12 7.87 6.90
C GLY A 166 -27.48 6.86 7.98
#